data_AF-M0LNG9-F1
#
_entry.id   AF-M0LNG9-F1
#
_cell.length_a   1.000
_cell.length_b   1.000
_cell.length_c   1.000
_cell.angle_alpha   90.00
_cell.angle_beta   90.00
_cell.angle_gamma   90.00
#
_symmetry.space_group_name_H-M   'P 1'
#
loop_
_entity.id
_entity.type
_entity.pdbx_description
1 polymer ?
#
loop_
_entity_poly.entity_id
_entity_poly.type
_entity_poly.pdbx_seq_one_letter_code
_entity_poly.pdbx_strand_id
1 'polypeptide(L)'
;MNHLPPLDDGEWRLPNHAHVVVYDRECEDEDGERGLLTIYDCGAAQKPPRAQLLGTLEGVDAEAEFESTPTGKIVKLREAATLSEGEPDRFRIR
;
A
#
# COMPACT_ATOMS: atom_id res chain seq x y z
N MET A 1 -0.96 -11.67 -9.29
CA MET A 1 -0.96 -10.80 -10.48
C MET A 1 -1.20 -9.38 -10.00
N ASN A 2 -0.29 -8.46 -10.30
CA ASN A 2 -0.34 -7.08 -9.87
C ASN A 2 -1.19 -6.30 -10.91
N HIS A 3 -2.37 -5.82 -10.52
CA HIS A 3 -3.37 -5.17 -11.38
C HIS A 3 -3.43 -3.65 -11.17
N LEU A 4 -2.46 -3.06 -10.47
CA LEU A 4 -2.37 -1.60 -10.43
C LEU A 4 -1.89 -1.09 -11.79
N PRO A 5 -2.53 -0.05 -12.35
CA PRO A 5 -1.99 0.63 -13.52
C PRO A 5 -0.68 1.28 -13.10
N PRO A 6 0.48 0.82 -13.62
CA PRO A 6 1.72 1.54 -13.41
C PRO A 6 1.57 2.90 -14.08
N LEU A 7 1.92 3.96 -13.35
CA LEU A 7 2.05 5.31 -13.90
C LEU A 7 3.40 5.39 -14.63
N ASP A 8 4.46 4.97 -13.94
CA ASP A 8 5.87 5.01 -14.36
C ASP A 8 6.65 3.86 -13.67
N ASP A 9 7.96 3.75 -13.92
CA ASP A 9 8.85 2.75 -13.31
C ASP A 9 8.88 2.94 -11.77
N GLY A 10 8.19 2.07 -11.03
CA GLY A 10 8.05 2.18 -9.58
C GLY A 10 6.95 3.15 -9.10
N GLU A 11 6.06 3.62 -9.99
CA GLU A 11 4.94 4.50 -9.60
C GLU A 11 3.59 3.89 -9.98
N TRP A 12 2.61 3.97 -9.10
CA TRP A 12 1.28 3.39 -9.29
C TRP A 12 0.18 4.36 -8.90
N ARG A 13 -0.88 4.43 -9.71
CA ARG A 13 -2.05 5.28 -9.38
C ARG A 13 -2.97 4.61 -8.37
N LEU A 14 -3.24 5.31 -7.27
CA LEU A 14 -4.21 4.93 -6.26
C LEU A 14 -5.52 5.71 -6.46
N PRO A 15 -6.67 5.03 -6.56
CA PRO A 15 -7.97 5.70 -6.57
C PRO A 15 -8.28 6.38 -5.23
N ASN A 16 -9.21 7.33 -5.25
CA ASN A 16 -9.63 8.12 -4.08
C ASN A 16 -10.34 7.34 -2.97
N HIS A 17 -10.64 6.06 -3.20
CA HIS A 17 -11.20 5.12 -2.23
C HIS A 17 -10.30 3.88 -2.07
N ALA A 18 -9.00 4.05 -2.30
CA ALA A 18 -8.03 2.99 -2.10
C ALA A 18 -7.79 2.76 -0.60
N HIS A 19 -7.82 1.50 -0.19
CA HIS A 19 -7.40 1.07 1.14
C HIS A 19 -6.08 0.32 1.02
N VAL A 20 -5.02 0.86 1.61
CA VAL A 20 -3.71 0.22 1.67
C VAL A 20 -3.55 -0.42 3.04
N VAL A 21 -3.56 -1.74 3.07
CA VAL A 21 -3.28 -2.52 4.28
C VAL A 21 -1.80 -2.79 4.31
N VAL A 22 -1.11 -2.21 5.28
CA VAL A 22 0.30 -2.43 5.55
C VAL A 22 0.39 -3.42 6.68
N TYR A 23 0.92 -4.60 6.40
CA TYR A 23 1.24 -5.58 7.42
C TYR A 23 2.64 -5.30 7.94
N ASP A 24 2.72 -5.05 9.25
CA ASP A 24 3.97 -4.98 9.97
C ASP A 24 4.34 -6.43 10.28
N ARG A 25 5.14 -7.05 9.40
CA ARG A 25 5.70 -8.37 9.72
C ARG A 25 6.81 -8.14 10.71
N GLU A 26 6.51 -8.29 11.99
CA GLU A 26 7.51 -8.63 12.99
C GLU A 26 8.19 -9.93 12.50
N CYS A 27 9.47 -9.83 12.15
CA CYS A 27 10.28 -10.88 11.52
C CYS A 27 10.03 -12.31 12.04
N GLU A 28 9.55 -13.21 11.17
CA GLU A 28 9.72 -14.66 11.33
C GLU A 28 10.10 -15.41 10.04
N ASP A 29 10.15 -14.74 8.87
CA ASP A 29 10.65 -15.35 7.64
C ASP A 29 12.15 -15.03 7.45
N GLU A 30 12.94 -16.04 7.07
CA GLU A 30 14.41 -16.04 6.93
C GLU A 30 14.99 -15.01 5.92
N ASP A 31 14.13 -14.19 5.30
CA ASP A 31 14.40 -13.17 4.28
C ASP A 31 14.11 -11.74 4.83
N GLY A 32 14.73 -11.44 5.97
CA GLY A 32 14.55 -10.27 6.84
C GLY A 32 14.12 -8.94 6.21
N GLU A 33 13.32 -8.21 6.99
CA GLU A 33 13.04 -6.76 6.90
C GLU A 33 11.98 -6.26 5.90
N ARG A 34 11.36 -7.13 5.08
CA ARG A 34 10.34 -6.68 4.12
C ARG A 34 8.92 -6.81 4.67
N GLY A 35 8.25 -5.68 4.89
CA GLY A 35 6.81 -5.62 5.18
C GLY A 35 5.95 -6.06 3.98
N LEU A 36 4.63 -6.11 4.14
CA LEU A 36 3.72 -6.45 3.05
C LEU A 36 2.64 -5.38 2.90
N LEU A 37 2.61 -4.71 1.74
CA LEU A 37 1.58 -3.74 1.39
C LEU A 37 0.55 -4.43 0.49
N THR A 38 -0.69 -4.50 0.93
CA THR A 38 -1.81 -4.98 0.13
C THR A 38 -2.76 -3.83 -0.18
N ILE A 39 -2.97 -3.57 -1.46
CA ILE A 39 -3.70 -2.42 -1.95
C ILE A 39 -5.06 -2.88 -2.48
N TYR A 40 -6.13 -2.34 -1.87
CA TYR A 40 -7.52 -2.58 -2.22
C TYR A 40 -8.13 -1.33 -2.86
N ASP A 41 -8.99 -1.52 -3.85
CA ASP A 41 -9.80 -0.47 -4.48
C ASP A 41 -11.24 -0.61 -3.96
N CYS A 42 -11.59 0.11 -2.89
CA CYS A 42 -12.87 -0.05 -2.19
C CYS A 42 -14.01 0.74 -2.85
N GLY A 43 -14.03 0.80 -4.18
CA GLY A 43 -15.21 1.18 -4.95
C GLY A 43 -16.27 0.08 -5.03
N ALA A 44 -15.96 -1.15 -4.60
CA ALA A 44 -16.91 -2.27 -4.54
C ALA A 44 -16.48 -3.25 -3.44
N ALA A 45 -17.38 -3.51 -2.49
CA ALA A 45 -17.14 -4.24 -1.24
C ALA A 45 -16.61 -5.70 -1.35
N GLN A 46 -16.24 -6.20 -2.53
CA GLN A 46 -15.79 -7.57 -2.75
C GLN A 46 -14.77 -7.73 -3.90
N LYS A 47 -14.02 -6.69 -4.27
CA LYS A 47 -12.96 -6.86 -5.28
C LYS A 47 -11.72 -7.52 -4.67
N PRO A 48 -11.05 -8.42 -5.41
CA PRO A 48 -9.73 -8.92 -5.01
C PRO A 48 -8.75 -7.74 -4.88
N PRO A 49 -7.68 -7.87 -4.06
CA PRO A 49 -6.67 -6.85 -3.95
C PRO A 49 -6.14 -6.50 -5.34
N ARG A 50 -6.04 -5.21 -5.64
CA ARG A 50 -5.47 -4.75 -6.91
C ARG A 50 -3.99 -5.10 -6.99
N ALA A 51 -3.29 -5.01 -5.87
CA ALA A 51 -1.87 -5.26 -5.81
C ALA A 51 -1.44 -5.75 -4.45
N GLN A 52 -0.33 -6.47 -4.46
CA GLN A 52 0.42 -6.81 -3.28
C GLN A 52 1.89 -6.52 -3.59
N LEU A 53 2.49 -5.65 -2.78
CA LEU A 53 3.87 -5.21 -2.89
C LEU A 53 4.59 -5.61 -1.62
N LEU A 54 5.83 -6.08 -1.76
CA LEU A 54 6.71 -6.38 -0.63
C LEU A 54 7.51 -5.12 -0.32
N GLY A 55 7.49 -4.68 0.94
CA GLY A 55 8.24 -3.53 1.43
C GLY A 55 7.53 -2.79 2.56
N THR A 56 7.95 -1.56 2.81
CA THR A 56 7.51 -0.75 3.95
C THR A 56 6.96 0.57 3.47
N LEU A 57 5.79 0.95 4.02
CA LEU A 57 5.21 2.27 3.79
C LEU A 57 5.86 3.29 4.73
N GLU A 58 6.76 4.12 4.18
CA GLU A 58 7.49 5.14 4.93
C GLU A 58 6.61 6.33 5.31
N GLY A 59 5.67 6.70 4.44
CA GLY A 59 4.84 7.87 4.67
C GLY A 59 3.72 8.03 3.65
N VAL A 60 2.76 8.86 4.03
CA VAL A 60 1.59 9.21 3.22
C VAL A 60 1.45 10.72 3.23
N ASP A 61 1.65 11.31 2.06
CA ASP A 61 1.61 12.73 1.75
C ASP A 61 0.30 13.08 1.00
N ALA A 62 -0.79 12.42 1.37
CA ALA A 62 -2.12 12.58 0.79
C ALA A 62 -3.17 12.57 1.90
N GLU A 63 -4.36 13.14 1.66
CA GLU A 63 -5.46 13.05 2.63
C GLU A 63 -5.90 11.58 2.80
N ALA A 64 -5.55 11.02 3.97
CA ALA A 64 -5.79 9.64 4.30
C ALA A 64 -6.12 9.49 5.78
N GLU A 65 -6.95 8.49 6.08
CA GLU A 65 -7.17 8.02 7.45
C GLU A 65 -6.29 6.82 7.75
N PHE A 66 -5.76 6.80 8.97
CA PHE A 66 -4.95 5.70 9.47
C PHE A 66 -5.73 4.95 10.54
N GLU A 67 -5.80 3.63 10.37
CA GLU A 67 -6.45 2.73 11.32
C GLU A 67 -5.42 1.67 11.72
N SER A 68 -4.99 1.72 12.98
CA SER A 68 -4.06 0.72 13.52
C SER A 68 -4.79 -0.60 13.74
N THR A 69 -4.14 -1.69 13.35
CA THR A 69 -4.63 -3.06 13.51
C THR A 69 -3.61 -3.89 14.28
N PRO A 70 -4.01 -5.03 14.87
CA PRO A 70 -3.08 -5.89 15.61
C PRO A 70 -1.90 -6.40 14.75
N THR A 71 -2.05 -6.47 13.43
CA THR A 71 -1.04 -7.00 12.50
C THR A 71 -0.42 -5.93 11.61
N GLY A 72 -0.63 -4.65 11.91
CA GLY A 72 -0.12 -3.53 11.10
C GLY A 72 -1.05 -2.31 11.06
N LYS A 73 -1.18 -1.66 9.91
CA LYS A 73 -1.98 -0.43 9.74
C LYS A 73 -2.76 -0.44 8.44
N ILE A 74 -3.96 0.13 8.45
CA ILE A 74 -4.78 0.35 7.27
C ILE A 74 -4.79 1.84 6.97
N VAL A 75 -4.40 2.21 5.76
CA VAL A 75 -4.44 3.57 5.24
C VAL A 75 -5.61 3.67 4.27
N LYS A 76 -6.62 4.46 4.61
CA LYS A 76 -7.80 4.69 3.77
C LYS A 76 -7.64 6.04 3.11
N LEU A 77 -7.36 6.05 1.81
CA LEU A 77 -7.25 7.29 1.05
C LEU A 77 -8.62 7.94 0.92
N ARG A 78 -8.64 9.28 1.05
CA ARG A 78 -9.82 10.13 0.85
C ARG A 78 -9.77 10.88 -0.49
N GLU A 79 -8.59 11.00 -1.07
CA GLU A 79 -8.34 11.59 -2.38
C GLU A 79 -7.52 10.66 -3.28
N ALA A 80 -7.55 10.91 -4.59
CA ALA A 80 -6.75 10.14 -5.53
C ALA A 80 -5.27 10.46 -5.31
N ALA A 81 -4.45 9.42 -5.12
CA ALA A 81 -3.05 9.55 -4.77
C ALA A 81 -2.17 8.71 -5.71
N THR A 82 -0.87 8.88 -5.58
CA THR A 82 0.15 8.15 -6.33
C THR A 82 1.07 7.46 -5.32
N LEU A 83 1.26 6.15 -5.51
CA LEU A 83 2.27 5.40 -4.78
C LEU A 83 3.57 5.46 -5.57
N SER A 84 4.63 5.99 -4.99
CA SER A 84 5.96 5.99 -5.61
C SER A 84 6.92 5.18 -4.73
N GLU A 85 7.68 4.28 -5.36
CA GLU A 85 8.81 3.57 -4.75
C GLU A 85 10.02 4.52 -4.76
N GLY A 86 10.53 4.86 -3.57
CA GLY A 86 11.68 5.76 -3.44
C GLY A 86 13.00 5.00 -3.40
N GLU A 87 13.07 4.04 -2.48
CA GLU A 87 14.17 3.08 -2.33
C GLU A 87 13.60 1.67 -2.57
N PRO A 88 14.44 0.66 -2.87
CA PRO A 88 13.97 -0.71 -3.00
C PRO A 88 13.20 -1.12 -1.74
N ASP A 89 11.99 -1.66 -1.94
CA ASP A 89 11.08 -2.05 -0.85
C ASP A 89 10.61 -0.88 0.05
N ARG A 90 10.73 0.38 -0.38
CA ARG A 90 10.26 1.57 0.35
C ARG A 90 9.28 2.40 -0.48
N PHE A 91 8.04 2.42 -0.01
CA PHE A 91 6.94 3.10 -0.69
C PHE A 91 6.51 4.37 0.03
N ARG A 92 6.13 5.38 -0.75
CA ARG A 92 5.52 6.61 -0.26
C ARG A 92 4.28 6.94 -1.08
N ILE A 93 3.20 7.30 -0.41
CA ILE A 93 1.99 7.81 -1.07
C ILE A 93 2.10 9.33 -1.15
N ARG A 94 1.75 9.93 -2.29
CA ARG A 94 1.77 11.38 -2.57
C ARG A 94 0.58 11.81 -3.42
#